data_AF-A0A8H5XMG1-F1
#
_entry.id   AF-A0A8H5XMG1-F1
#
_cell.length_a   1.000
_cell.length_b   1.000
_cell.length_c   1.000
_cell.angle_alpha   90.00
_cell.angle_beta   90.00
_cell.angle_gamma   90.00
#
_symmetry.space_group_name_H-M   'P 1'
#
loop_
_entity.id
_entity.type
_entity.pdbx_description
1 polymer ?
#
loop_
_entity_poly.entity_id
_entity_poly.type
_entity_poly.pdbx_seq_one_letter_code
_entity_poly.pdbx_strand_id
1 'polypeptide(L)'
;VTFSFFGEDGSQVLVDTNWLEEQLRVSHCTYSLNKHGEICQIAKLGGTSLDAPLFIQCAQGALNRSKELSDLVDSKLAEDAKRRDKGGLMAELTAENDR
;
A
#
# COMPACT_ATOMS: atom_id res chain seq x y z
N VAL A 1 -3.74 -1.60 0.10
CA VAL A 1 -4.45 -0.34 -0.23
C VAL A 1 -5.95 -0.62 -0.23
N THR A 2 -6.71 0.11 0.57
CA THR A 2 -8.16 -0.10 0.75
C THR A 2 -8.93 1.04 0.11
N PHE A 3 -9.93 0.67 -0.69
CA PHE A 3 -10.88 1.57 -1.32
C PHE A 3 -12.25 1.37 -0.70
N SER A 4 -12.92 2.46 -0.38
CA SER A 4 -14.31 2.48 0.09
C SER A 4 -15.17 3.14 -0.98
N PHE A 5 -16.34 2.55 -1.22
CA PHE A 5 -17.29 2.97 -2.25
C PHE A 5 -18.54 3.58 -1.62
N PHE A 6 -19.04 4.64 -2.23
CA PHE A 6 -20.15 5.48 -1.76
C PHE A 6 -21.15 5.76 -2.90
N GLY A 7 -22.32 6.28 -2.53
CA GLY A 7 -23.45 6.44 -3.44
C GLY A 7 -24.26 5.16 -3.58
N GLU A 8 -25.47 5.24 -4.13
CA GLU A 8 -26.36 4.09 -4.31
C GLU A 8 -25.75 3.00 -5.20
N ASP A 9 -24.96 3.40 -6.20
CA ASP A 9 -24.32 2.53 -7.19
C ASP A 9 -22.84 2.23 -6.89
N GLY A 10 -22.27 2.80 -5.83
CA GLY A 10 -20.86 2.64 -5.50
C GLY A 10 -19.91 3.36 -6.47
N SER A 11 -20.38 4.36 -7.22
CA SER A 11 -19.57 5.09 -8.20
C SER A 11 -18.56 6.06 -7.58
N GLN A 12 -18.80 6.50 -6.35
CA GLN A 12 -17.93 7.42 -5.63
C GLN A 12 -16.90 6.63 -4.84
N VAL A 13 -15.61 6.89 -5.08
CA VAL A 13 -14.52 6.09 -4.49
C VAL A 13 -13.58 6.96 -3.67
N LEU A 14 -13.32 6.54 -2.44
CA LEU A 14 -12.28 7.11 -1.60
C LEU A 14 -11.24 6.04 -1.25
N VAL A 15 -10.00 6.48 -1.07
CA VAL A 15 -8.88 5.68 -0.57
C VAL A 15 -8.65 6.02 0.89
N ASP A 16 -8.33 5.00 1.69
CA ASP A 16 -7.90 5.17 3.08
C ASP A 16 -8.90 5.98 3.92
N THR A 17 -10.16 5.55 3.87
CA THR A 17 -11.24 6.22 4.58
C THR A 17 -11.06 6.16 6.08
N ASN A 18 -11.37 7.27 6.76
CA ASN A 18 -11.38 7.32 8.22
C ASN A 18 -12.60 6.59 8.80
N TRP A 19 -12.63 6.47 10.13
CA TRP A 19 -13.69 5.75 10.84
C TRP A 19 -15.12 6.21 10.48
N LEU A 20 -15.37 7.53 10.38
CA LEU A 20 -16.71 8.04 10.05
C LEU A 20 -17.10 7.73 8.60
N GLU A 21 -16.16 7.85 7.68
CA GLU A 21 -16.36 7.52 6.27
C GLU A 21 -16.61 6.01 6.08
N GLU A 22 -15.91 5.15 6.82
CA GLU A 22 -16.14 3.71 6.75
C GLU A 22 -17.55 3.30 7.17
N GLN A 23 -18.14 4.01 8.14
CA GLN A 23 -19.51 3.74 8.60
C GLN A 23 -20.57 4.09 7.55
N LEU A 24 -20.23 4.94 6.57
CA LEU A 24 -21.14 5.42 5.52
C LEU A 24 -20.93 4.71 4.17
N ARG A 25 -19.92 3.85 4.04
CA ARG A 25 -19.61 3.16 2.78
C ARG A 25 -20.64 2.08 2.46
N VAL A 26 -20.95 1.92 1.18
CA VAL A 26 -21.83 0.85 0.69
C VAL A 26 -21.07 -0.44 0.33
N SER A 27 -19.77 -0.32 0.09
CA SER A 27 -18.88 -1.43 -0.26
C SER A 27 -17.42 -1.05 0.01
N HIS A 28 -16.54 -2.04 0.06
CA HIS A 28 -15.09 -1.82 0.14
C HIS A 28 -14.33 -2.91 -0.59
N CYS A 29 -13.11 -2.60 -1.02
CA CYS A 29 -12.19 -3.54 -1.63
C CYS A 29 -10.77 -3.25 -1.16
N THR A 30 -10.06 -4.31 -0.76
CA THR A 30 -8.64 -4.23 -0.36
C THR A 30 -7.78 -4.93 -1.39
N TYR A 31 -6.80 -4.21 -1.94
CA TYR A 31 -5.78 -4.76 -2.83
C TYR A 31 -4.46 -4.85 -2.08
N SER A 32 -3.82 -6.00 -2.14
CA SER A 32 -2.42 -6.15 -1.68
C SER A 32 -1.55 -6.43 -2.89
N LEU A 33 -0.51 -5.61 -3.05
CA LEU A 33 0.45 -5.73 -4.15
C LEU A 33 1.86 -5.69 -3.59
N ASN A 34 2.80 -6.22 -4.35
CA ASN A 34 4.23 -6.02 -4.10
C ASN A 34 4.79 -4.84 -4.91
N LYS A 35 6.05 -4.48 -4.66
CA LYS A 35 6.74 -3.38 -5.36
C LYS A 35 6.89 -3.61 -6.87
N HIS A 36 6.87 -4.87 -7.31
CA HIS A 36 6.96 -5.26 -8.71
C HIS A 36 5.61 -5.15 -9.44
N GLY A 37 4.53 -4.91 -8.69
CA GLY A 37 3.18 -4.72 -9.19
C GLY A 37 2.38 -6.00 -9.38
N GLU A 38 2.84 -7.10 -8.79
CA GLU A 38 2.10 -8.34 -8.74
C GLU A 38 1.02 -8.25 -7.66
N ILE A 39 -0.16 -8.76 -7.98
CA ILE A 39 -1.29 -8.82 -7.05
C ILE A 39 -1.08 -10.02 -6.14
N CYS A 40 -0.88 -9.76 -4.85
CA CYS A 40 -0.79 -10.81 -3.84
C CYS A 40 -2.16 -11.33 -3.43
N GLN A 41 -3.12 -10.42 -3.24
CA GLN A 41 -4.54 -10.76 -3.00
C GLN A 41 -5.46 -9.58 -3.35
N ILE A 42 -6.72 -9.91 -3.63
CA ILE A 42 -7.83 -8.94 -3.66
C ILE A 42 -8.98 -9.43 -2.77
N ALA A 43 -9.47 -8.55 -1.89
CA ALA A 43 -10.53 -8.85 -0.94
C ALA A 43 -11.68 -7.84 -1.10
N LYS A 44 -12.76 -8.27 -1.76
CA LYS A 44 -14.05 -7.58 -1.85
C LYS A 44 -15.07 -8.39 -1.07
N LEU A 45 -15.34 -8.00 0.17
CA LEU A 45 -16.15 -8.78 1.11
C LEU A 45 -17.53 -8.13 1.29
N GLY A 46 -18.53 -8.65 0.56
CA GLY A 46 -19.91 -8.17 0.65
C GLY A 46 -20.13 -6.78 0.05
N GLY A 47 -21.16 -6.07 0.51
CA GLY A 47 -21.55 -4.75 0.02
C GLY A 47 -22.14 -4.74 -1.39
N THR A 48 -22.41 -3.54 -1.90
CA THR A 48 -22.98 -3.33 -3.24
C THR A 48 -22.10 -3.93 -4.36
N SER A 49 -22.74 -4.34 -5.46
CA SER A 49 -22.03 -4.75 -6.67
C SER A 49 -21.30 -3.56 -7.28
N LEU A 50 -20.08 -3.78 -7.79
CA LEU A 50 -19.26 -2.72 -8.35
C LEU A 50 -19.04 -2.97 -9.84
N ASP A 51 -18.90 -1.89 -10.60
CA ASP A 51 -18.57 -1.96 -12.01
C ASP A 51 -17.13 -2.47 -12.22
N ALA A 52 -16.94 -3.36 -13.19
CA ALA A 52 -15.64 -4.02 -13.42
C ALA A 52 -14.54 -3.04 -13.87
N PRO A 53 -14.78 -2.12 -14.82
CA PRO A 53 -13.86 -1.02 -15.14
C PRO A 53 -13.40 -0.23 -13.91
N LEU A 54 -14.33 0.18 -13.03
CA LEU A 54 -14.00 0.92 -11.81
C LEU A 54 -13.09 0.10 -10.89
N PHE A 55 -13.36 -1.19 -10.77
CA PHE A 55 -12.56 -2.12 -9.98
C PHE A 55 -11.13 -2.27 -10.50
N ILE A 56 -10.94 -2.32 -11.83
CA ILE A 56 -9.61 -2.36 -12.45
C ILE A 56 -8.88 -1.03 -12.30
N GLN A 57 -9.59 0.09 -12.41
CA GLN A 57 -9.02 1.43 -12.17
C GLN A 57 -8.50 1.56 -10.71
N CYS A 58 -9.24 1.02 -9.73
CA CYS A 58 -8.78 0.97 -8.34
C CYS A 58 -7.50 0.15 -8.19
N ALA A 59 -7.37 -0.98 -8.90
CA ALA A 59 -6.15 -1.79 -8.88
C ALA A 59 -4.91 -1.01 -9.40
N GLN A 60 -5.08 -0.19 -10.45
CA GLN A 60 -4.01 0.68 -10.96
C GLN A 60 -3.64 1.77 -9.95
N GLY A 61 -4.63 2.37 -9.28
CA GLY A 61 -4.39 3.30 -8.18
C GLY A 61 -3.64 2.65 -7.01
N ALA A 62 -4.02 1.41 -6.67
CA ALA A 62 -3.38 0.62 -5.62
C ALA A 62 -1.91 0.32 -5.94
N LEU A 63 -1.60 0.01 -7.21
CA LEU A 63 -0.24 -0.22 -7.68
C LEU A 63 0.65 1.00 -7.44
N ASN A 64 0.19 2.19 -7.83
CA ASN A 64 0.96 3.42 -7.66
C ASN A 64 1.22 3.71 -6.17
N ARG A 65 0.18 3.59 -5.33
CA ARG A 65 0.32 3.75 -3.88
C ARG A 65 1.24 2.71 -3.24
N SER A 66 1.21 1.47 -3.71
CA SER A 66 2.09 0.41 -3.20
C SER A 66 3.56 0.71 -3.50
N LYS A 67 3.87 1.27 -4.68
CA LYS A 67 5.24 1.69 -5.03
C LYS A 67 5.71 2.84 -4.15
N GLU A 68 4.91 3.91 -4.05
CA GLU A 68 5.22 5.07 -3.21
C GLU A 68 5.50 4.67 -1.75
N LEU A 69 4.66 3.80 -1.18
CA LEU A 69 4.84 3.31 0.19
C LEU A 69 6.07 2.40 0.33
N SER A 70 6.37 1.58 -0.69
CA SER A 70 7.57 0.74 -0.68
C SER A 70 8.84 1.60 -0.70
N ASP A 71 8.89 2.61 -1.57
CA ASP A 71 10.01 3.55 -1.67
C ASP A 71 10.18 4.36 -0.38
N LEU A 72 9.07 4.76 0.25
CA LEU A 72 9.09 5.43 1.55
C LEU A 72 9.71 4.53 2.63
N VAL A 73 9.29 3.26 2.70
CA VAL A 73 9.86 2.30 3.66
C VAL A 73 11.36 2.10 3.41
N ASP A 74 11.78 1.87 2.16
CA ASP A 74 13.18 1.68 1.80
C ASP A 74 14.04 2.90 2.18
N SER A 75 13.56 4.11 1.90
CA SER A 75 14.26 5.34 2.26
C SER A 75 14.40 5.52 3.78
N LYS A 76 13.33 5.24 4.55
CA LYS A 76 13.35 5.38 6.01
C LYS A 76 14.23 4.32 6.67
N LEU A 77 14.27 3.11 6.13
CA LEU A 77 15.18 2.06 6.60
C LEU A 77 16.65 2.44 6.32
N ALA A 78 16.95 3.03 5.16
CA ALA A 78 18.30 3.52 4.86
C ALA A 78 18.72 4.68 5.77
N GLU A 79 17.82 5.62 6.08
CA GLU A 79 18.05 6.68 7.07
C GLU A 79 18.33 6.11 8.47
N ASP A 80 17.53 5.13 8.91
CA ASP A 80 17.71 4.47 10.21
C ASP A 80 19.03 3.70 10.28
N ALA A 81 19.40 2.97 9.23
CA ALA A 81 20.67 2.25 9.15
C ALA A 81 21.87 3.22 9.30
N LYS A 82 21.86 4.34 8.58
CA LYS A 82 22.88 5.39 8.71
C LYS A 82 22.92 6.00 10.11
N ARG A 83 21.77 6.20 10.75
CA ARG A 83 21.69 6.72 12.12
C ARG A 83 22.26 5.74 13.15
N ARG A 84 22.12 4.43 12.91
CA ARG A 84 22.68 3.37 13.77
C ARG A 84 24.19 3.21 13.54
N ASP A 85 24.67 3.45 12.33
CA ASP A 85 26.10 3.44 11.98
C ASP A 85 26.81 4.75 12.38
N LYS A 86 26.80 5.08 13.68
CA LYS A 86 27.51 6.25 14.20
C LYS A 86 29.02 5.99 14.15
N GLY A 87 29.67 6.55 13.13
CA GLY A 87 31.13 6.56 13.02
C GLY A 87 31.74 5.33 12.34
N GLY A 88 30.96 4.54 11.58
CA GLY A 88 31.49 3.36 10.88
C GLY A 88 31.66 2.13 11.78
N LEU A 89 31.11 2.17 13.01
CA LEU A 89 31.20 1.05 13.96
C LEU A 89 30.58 -0.23 13.40
N MET A 90 29.58 -0.12 12.53
CA MET A 90 29.01 -1.29 11.85
C MET A 90 29.97 -1.86 10.80
N ALA A 91 30.73 -1.01 10.11
CA ALA A 91 31.77 -1.43 9.16
C ALA A 91 32.91 -2.18 9.88
N GLU A 92 33.35 -1.70 11.04
CA GLU A 92 34.36 -2.37 11.89
C GLU A 92 33.92 -3.75 12.42
N LEU A 93 32.60 -3.99 12.53
CA LEU A 93 32.03 -5.26 12.99
C LEU A 93 31.70 -6.22 11.84
N THR A 94 31.94 -5.83 10.58
CA THR A 94 31.69 -6.68 9.41
C THR A 94 32.85 -7.65 9.22
N ALA A 95 32.56 -8.96 9.15
CA ALA A 95 33.55 -10.00 8.88
C ALA A 95 33.77 -10.25 7.37
N GLU A 96 33.14 -9.45 6.50
CA GLU A 96 33.37 -9.48 5.06
C GLU A 96 34.65 -8.71 4.73
N ASN A 97 35.74 -9.45 4.50
CA ASN A 97 36.96 -8.90 3.89
C ASN A 97 36.80 -8.87 2.37
N ASP A 98 37.28 -7.78 1.75
CA ASP A 98 37.43 -7.70 0.29
C ASP A 98 38.40 -8.79 -0.17
N ARG A 99 37.87 -9.82 -0.82
CA ARG A 99 38.63 -10.92 -1.42
C ARG A 99 39.11 -10.58 -2.82
#